data_AF-A0A960R777-F1
#
_entry.id   AF-A0A960R777-F1
#
_cell.length_a   1.000
_cell.length_b   1.000
_cell.length_c   1.000
_cell.angle_alpha   90.00
_cell.angle_beta   90.00
_cell.angle_gamma   90.00
#
_symmetry.space_group_name_H-M   'P 1'
#
loop_
_entity.id
_entity.type
_entity.pdbx_description
1 polymer ?
#
loop_
_entity_poly.entity_id
_entity_poly.type
_entity_poly.pdbx_seq_one_letter_code
_entity_poly.pdbx_strand_id
1 'polypeptide(L)'
;MIRVFPLAAGLLCCLLSSCSKSTEPRQITGVRELAEDERKIKVVESSAERFRMPTQMAGGGGGGGMAPASEAGGGDLPFVWTTPEGWTEQTGVPMRDLSFTFGENGEGECYLSRLPGAGGGLAPNVNRWRKQMGLEALTEAEIVALPKKPMFGMEGTFVDVTGTFSGMGGGPGKENYRMLGVILSSDSGALFVKLTGPSDLVAAQQANFDAFCASLQPR
;
A
#
# COMPACT_ATOMS: atom_id res chain seq x y z
N MET A 1 -16.20 -79.32 -15.96
CA MET A 1 -16.30 -78.91 -14.54
C MET A 1 -15.27 -77.81 -14.30
N ILE A 2 -15.60 -76.55 -14.57
CA ILE A 2 -15.93 -75.47 -13.61
C ILE A 2 -14.83 -75.23 -12.55
N ARG A 3 -14.13 -74.08 -12.65
CA ARG A 3 -13.96 -73.01 -11.61
C ARG A 3 -12.97 -71.91 -12.10
N VAL A 4 -13.46 -70.76 -12.57
CA VAL A 4 -13.54 -69.40 -11.94
C VAL A 4 -12.22 -68.79 -11.41
N PHE A 5 -11.70 -67.75 -12.10
CA PHE A 5 -11.47 -66.33 -11.66
C PHE A 5 -10.31 -65.65 -12.43
N PRO A 6 -10.48 -64.43 -12.99
CA PRO A 6 -9.39 -63.63 -13.55
C PRO A 6 -8.80 -62.68 -12.48
N LEU A 7 -7.48 -62.62 -12.39
CA LEU A 7 -6.75 -61.56 -11.66
C LEU A 7 -6.64 -60.34 -12.58
N ALA A 8 -7.43 -59.30 -12.30
CA ALA A 8 -7.27 -57.98 -12.90
C ALA A 8 -6.23 -57.19 -12.08
N ALA A 9 -5.11 -56.84 -12.72
CA ALA A 9 -4.15 -55.88 -12.19
C ALA A 9 -4.73 -54.46 -12.36
N GLY A 10 -5.11 -53.84 -11.24
CA GLY A 10 -5.58 -52.46 -11.20
C GLY A 10 -4.43 -51.47 -11.31
N LEU A 11 -4.33 -50.78 -12.45
CA LEU A 11 -3.55 -49.56 -12.58
C LEU A 11 -4.50 -48.38 -12.29
N LEU A 12 -4.47 -47.86 -11.07
CA LEU A 12 -5.27 -46.71 -10.65
C LEU A 12 -4.50 -45.42 -10.98
N CYS A 13 -4.72 -44.88 -12.18
CA CYS A 13 -4.30 -43.52 -12.53
C CYS A 13 -5.33 -42.51 -11.97
N CYS A 14 -5.01 -41.90 -10.82
CA CYS A 14 -5.75 -40.77 -10.28
C CYS A 14 -5.43 -39.49 -11.08
N LEU A 15 -6.21 -39.22 -12.14
CA LEU A 15 -6.24 -37.92 -12.80
C LEU A 15 -7.22 -36.99 -12.08
N LEU A 16 -6.70 -36.17 -11.15
CA LEU A 16 -7.44 -35.02 -10.63
C LEU A 16 -7.39 -33.89 -11.67
N SER A 17 -8.32 -33.92 -12.63
CA SER A 17 -8.60 -32.76 -13.50
C SER A 17 -9.32 -31.68 -12.68
N SER A 18 -8.54 -30.85 -12.01
CA SER A 18 -9.00 -29.58 -11.46
C SER A 18 -9.09 -28.53 -12.57
N CYS A 19 -10.15 -27.72 -12.53
CA CYS A 19 -10.50 -26.62 -13.45
C CYS A 19 -11.08 -27.02 -14.81
N SER A 20 -12.40 -27.32 -14.86
CA SER A 20 -13.14 -27.12 -16.11
C SER A 20 -13.31 -25.61 -16.35
N LYS A 21 -12.61 -25.08 -17.36
CA LYS A 21 -12.90 -23.76 -17.93
C LYS A 21 -14.25 -23.86 -18.66
N SER A 22 -15.33 -23.75 -17.91
CA SER A 22 -16.67 -23.61 -18.49
C SER A 22 -16.84 -22.13 -18.87
N THR A 23 -16.64 -21.83 -20.15
CA THR A 23 -16.92 -20.52 -20.77
C THR A 23 -18.37 -20.42 -21.26
N GLU A 24 -19.21 -21.40 -20.95
CA GLU A 24 -20.61 -21.43 -21.37
C GLU A 24 -21.49 -20.65 -20.37
N PRO A 25 -22.37 -19.75 -20.84
CA PRO A 25 -23.29 -19.03 -19.98
C PRO A 25 -24.16 -20.01 -19.18
N ARG A 26 -24.03 -19.99 -17.85
CA ARG A 26 -24.96 -20.73 -16.99
C ARG A 26 -26.28 -19.97 -16.89
N GLN A 27 -27.36 -20.59 -17.34
CA GLN A 27 -28.69 -20.06 -17.09
C GLN A 27 -29.03 -20.20 -15.60
N ILE A 28 -29.34 -19.07 -14.97
CA ILE A 28 -29.90 -19.06 -13.61
C ILE A 28 -31.38 -19.40 -13.75
N THR A 29 -31.73 -20.67 -13.50
CA THR A 29 -33.11 -21.17 -13.62
C THR A 29 -33.88 -21.13 -12.29
N GLY A 30 -33.20 -20.81 -11.18
CA GLY A 30 -33.80 -20.75 -9.86
C GLY A 30 -34.06 -19.32 -9.41
N VAL A 31 -35.30 -19.04 -9.00
CA VAL A 31 -35.64 -17.84 -8.24
C VAL A 31 -35.80 -18.26 -6.78
N ARG A 32 -35.02 -17.65 -5.88
CA ARG A 32 -35.21 -17.79 -4.44
C ARG A 32 -36.09 -16.65 -3.95
N GLU A 33 -37.21 -16.97 -3.33
CA GLU A 33 -37.98 -15.97 -2.59
C GLU A 33 -37.22 -15.61 -1.31
N LEU A 34 -36.89 -14.34 -1.17
CA LEU A 34 -36.27 -13.81 0.04
C LEU A 34 -37.30 -13.74 1.17
N ALA A 35 -36.92 -14.12 2.38
CA ALA A 35 -37.78 -13.88 3.54
C ALA A 35 -38.03 -12.37 3.74
N GLU A 36 -39.15 -11.96 4.35
CA GLU A 36 -39.49 -10.54 4.51
C GLU A 36 -38.44 -9.73 5.27
N ASP A 37 -37.70 -10.35 6.18
CA ASP A 37 -36.60 -9.74 6.92
C ASP A 37 -35.33 -9.56 6.07
N GLU A 38 -35.08 -10.43 5.08
CA GLU A 38 -34.00 -10.27 4.08
C GLU A 38 -34.31 -9.15 3.07
N ARG A 39 -35.59 -8.84 2.82
CA ARG A 39 -36.01 -7.75 1.92
C ARG A 39 -35.85 -6.36 2.56
N LYS A 40 -35.69 -6.29 3.89
CA LYS A 40 -35.49 -5.04 4.61
C LYS A 40 -34.00 -4.71 4.62
N ILE A 41 -33.60 -3.75 3.78
CA ILE A 41 -32.25 -3.18 3.81
C ILE A 41 -32.05 -2.54 5.18
N LYS A 42 -31.26 -3.19 6.04
CA LYS A 42 -30.77 -2.58 7.28
C LYS A 42 -29.57 -1.71 6.93
N VAL A 43 -29.73 -0.40 7.04
CA VAL A 43 -28.59 0.52 7.06
C VAL A 43 -27.88 0.26 8.39
N VAL A 44 -26.79 -0.50 8.34
CA VAL A 44 -25.92 -0.75 9.50
C VAL A 44 -25.07 0.48 9.74
N GLU A 45 -24.90 0.88 11.00
CA GLU A 45 -24.20 2.10 11.37
C GLU A 45 -22.67 1.94 11.32
N SER A 46 -22.18 0.69 11.28
CA SER A 46 -20.75 0.39 11.19
C SER A 46 -20.42 -0.87 10.38
N SER A 47 -19.17 -0.94 9.90
CA SER A 47 -18.64 -2.16 9.27
C SER A 47 -18.62 -3.34 10.23
N ALA A 48 -18.40 -3.13 11.53
CA ALA A 48 -18.42 -4.19 12.53
C ALA A 48 -19.80 -4.86 12.65
N GLU A 49 -20.89 -4.08 12.58
CA GLU A 49 -22.25 -4.62 12.49
C GLU A 49 -22.50 -5.36 11.18
N ARG A 50 -22.02 -4.81 10.06
CA ARG A 50 -22.10 -5.47 8.74
C ARG A 50 -21.49 -6.87 8.75
N PHE A 51 -20.36 -7.02 9.44
CA PHE A 51 -19.58 -8.25 9.50
C PHE A 51 -19.79 -9.07 10.78
N ARG A 52 -20.72 -8.68 11.66
CA ARG A 52 -21.04 -9.33 12.94
C ARG A 52 -19.79 -9.62 13.80
N MET A 53 -18.91 -8.64 13.91
CA MET A 53 -17.72 -8.75 14.75
C MET A 53 -18.05 -8.41 16.22
N PRO A 54 -17.52 -9.15 17.21
CA PRO A 54 -17.75 -8.83 18.61
C PRO A 54 -17.06 -7.52 19.01
N THR A 55 -17.83 -6.60 19.61
CA THR A 55 -17.37 -5.31 20.14
C THR A 55 -16.70 -5.49 21.51
N GLN A 56 -15.39 -5.22 21.59
CA GLN A 56 -14.68 -5.08 22.87
C GLN A 56 -14.75 -3.60 23.31
N MET A 57 -15.31 -3.34 24.49
CA MET A 57 -15.48 -2.00 25.07
C MET A 57 -14.18 -1.43 25.65
N ALA A 58 -14.11 -0.10 25.60
CA ALA A 58 -13.02 0.79 25.97
C ALA A 58 -12.61 0.77 27.47
N GLY A 59 -11.38 1.23 27.74
CA GLY A 59 -10.94 1.65 29.07
C GLY A 59 -9.93 2.80 28.97
N GLY A 60 -10.29 3.98 29.46
CA GLY A 60 -9.44 5.18 29.50
C GLY A 60 -8.68 5.38 30.81
N GLY A 61 -7.86 6.43 30.85
CA GLY A 61 -7.18 6.92 32.06
C GLY A 61 -5.93 7.72 31.71
N GLY A 62 -5.88 9.00 32.08
CA GLY A 62 -4.93 9.99 31.56
C GLY A 62 -3.79 10.42 32.48
N GLY A 63 -3.11 11.50 32.07
CA GLY A 63 -2.49 12.49 32.95
C GLY A 63 -0.96 12.49 33.09
N GLY A 64 -0.30 13.36 32.30
CA GLY A 64 0.67 14.37 32.78
C GLY A 64 2.17 14.01 32.85
N GLY A 65 3.00 14.82 32.15
CA GLY A 65 4.36 15.16 32.62
C GLY A 65 5.53 15.17 31.60
N MET A 66 5.73 16.32 30.93
CA MET A 66 7.01 16.99 30.57
C MET A 66 8.20 16.24 29.90
N ALA A 67 8.51 16.56 28.64
CA ALA A 67 9.82 17.00 28.08
C ALA A 67 9.85 16.89 26.53
N PRO A 68 10.60 17.73 25.78
CA PRO A 68 10.58 17.69 24.32
C PRO A 68 11.63 16.70 23.78
N ALA A 69 11.21 15.73 22.97
CA ALA A 69 11.91 15.17 21.80
C ALA A 69 11.30 13.81 21.39
N SER A 70 10.98 13.68 20.10
CA SER A 70 10.88 12.43 19.33
C SER A 70 9.95 11.34 19.91
N GLU A 71 8.65 11.45 19.65
CA GLU A 71 7.77 10.27 19.75
C GLU A 71 8.04 9.35 18.57
N ALA A 72 8.59 8.16 18.86
CA ALA A 72 8.56 7.05 17.93
C ALA A 72 7.09 6.67 17.72
N GLY A 73 6.52 6.99 16.57
CA GLY A 73 5.14 6.64 16.25
C GLY A 73 5.01 5.11 16.21
N GLY A 74 3.91 4.59 16.77
CA GLY A 74 3.78 3.15 16.92
C GLY A 74 2.40 2.68 17.36
N GLY A 75 1.40 2.77 16.47
CA GLY A 75 0.18 1.97 16.58
C GLY A 75 0.41 0.47 16.34
N ASP A 76 -0.60 -0.26 15.88
CA ASP A 76 -0.55 -1.70 15.53
C ASP A 76 0.33 -2.05 14.31
N LEU A 77 1.14 -1.10 13.81
CA LEU A 77 2.03 -1.34 12.68
C LEU A 77 3.23 -2.21 13.11
N PRO A 78 3.70 -3.14 12.26
CA PRO A 78 4.78 -4.07 12.60
C PRO A 78 6.18 -3.42 12.49
N PHE A 79 6.26 -2.10 12.65
CA PHE A 79 7.47 -1.32 12.51
C PHE A 79 7.40 -0.04 13.32
N VAL A 80 8.55 0.62 13.46
CA VAL A 80 8.71 1.90 14.14
C VAL A 80 9.29 2.93 13.19
N TRP A 81 9.04 4.20 13.49
CA TRP A 81 9.55 5.34 12.74
C TRP A 81 9.75 6.53 13.66
N THR A 82 10.52 7.52 13.21
CA THR A 82 10.63 8.82 13.85
C THR A 82 10.01 9.86 12.93
N THR A 83 9.01 10.59 13.41
CA THR A 83 8.41 11.70 12.67
C THR A 83 9.40 12.87 12.60
N PRO A 84 9.78 13.36 11.40
CA PRO A 84 10.68 14.50 11.28
C PRO A 84 10.09 15.79 11.87
N GLU A 85 10.98 16.71 12.27
CA GLU A 85 10.57 18.01 12.78
C GLU A 85 9.78 18.80 11.73
N GLY A 86 8.69 19.44 12.16
CA GLY A 86 7.82 20.24 11.31
C GLY A 86 6.85 19.42 10.45
N TRP A 87 6.80 18.09 10.60
CA TRP A 87 5.82 17.24 9.93
C TRP A 87 4.63 16.97 10.85
N THR A 88 3.43 17.05 10.30
CA THR A 88 2.18 16.74 11.01
C THR A 88 1.59 15.43 10.50
N GLU A 89 1.46 14.43 11.36
CA GLU A 89 0.87 13.14 11.00
C GLU A 89 -0.63 13.25 10.70
N GLN A 90 -1.07 12.52 9.67
CA GLN A 90 -2.44 12.46 9.19
C GLN A 90 -2.97 11.03 9.34
N THR A 91 -4.02 10.85 10.13
CA THR A 91 -4.63 9.54 10.37
C THR A 91 -5.78 9.25 9.41
N GLY A 92 -6.04 7.97 9.12
CA GLY A 92 -7.23 7.55 8.38
C GLY A 92 -7.16 7.80 6.87
N VAL A 93 -5.97 8.05 6.32
CA VAL A 93 -5.79 8.20 4.87
C VAL A 93 -5.79 6.81 4.22
N PRO A 94 -6.75 6.50 3.33
CA PRO A 94 -6.86 5.16 2.76
C PRO A 94 -5.61 4.74 1.99
N MET A 95 -5.26 3.46 2.07
CA MET A 95 -4.13 2.84 1.34
C MET A 95 -2.74 3.43 1.70
N ARG A 96 -2.60 4.12 2.83
CA ARG A 96 -1.33 4.63 3.36
C ARG A 96 -1.18 4.14 4.79
N ASP A 97 -0.04 3.53 5.12
CA ASP A 97 0.27 3.14 6.50
C ASP A 97 0.62 4.38 7.34
N LEU A 98 1.38 5.31 6.74
CA LEU A 98 1.73 6.60 7.32
C LEU A 98 1.43 7.71 6.33
N SER A 99 0.98 8.87 6.81
CA SER A 99 0.81 10.06 5.99
C SER A 99 1.14 11.29 6.83
N PHE A 100 1.81 12.26 6.22
CA PHE A 100 2.28 13.48 6.85
C PHE A 100 2.02 14.67 5.93
N THR A 101 1.80 15.84 6.52
CA THR A 101 1.83 17.14 5.83
C THR A 101 2.91 18.02 6.44
N PHE A 102 3.45 18.94 5.63
CA PHE A 102 4.45 19.92 6.04
C PHE A 102 4.35 21.19 5.19
N GLY A 103 5.03 22.25 5.61
CA GLY A 103 4.85 23.60 5.07
C GLY A 103 3.80 24.38 5.85
N GLU A 104 3.83 25.70 5.76
CA GLU A 104 3.00 26.59 6.58
C GLU A 104 1.50 26.35 6.37
N ASN A 105 1.10 25.95 5.15
CA ASN A 105 -0.29 25.66 4.80
C ASN A 105 -0.50 24.19 4.44
N GLY A 106 0.44 23.31 4.79
CA GLY A 106 0.36 21.88 4.44
C GLY A 106 0.50 21.60 2.94
N GLU A 107 1.17 22.48 2.19
CA GLU A 107 1.35 22.33 0.74
C GLU A 107 2.26 21.16 0.33
N GLY A 108 3.00 20.57 1.28
CA GLY A 108 3.77 19.36 1.10
C GLY A 108 3.12 18.14 1.77
N GLU A 109 3.18 16.99 1.10
CA GLU A 109 2.79 15.69 1.67
C GLU A 109 3.94 14.69 1.63
N CYS A 110 4.02 13.82 2.64
CA CYS A 110 4.85 12.61 2.61
C CYS A 110 4.02 11.42 3.09
N TYR A 111 4.13 10.27 2.44
CA TYR A 111 3.45 9.06 2.90
C TYR A 111 4.28 7.81 2.72
N LEU A 112 3.95 6.78 3.50
CA LEU A 112 4.41 5.41 3.34
C LEU A 112 3.22 4.51 3.00
N SER A 113 3.35 3.69 1.97
CA SER A 113 2.39 2.64 1.64
C SER A 113 3.06 1.30 1.41
N ARG A 114 2.36 0.22 1.78
CA ARG A 114 2.73 -1.16 1.48
C ARG A 114 1.75 -1.80 0.53
N LEU A 115 2.28 -2.59 -0.39
CA LEU A 115 1.50 -3.46 -1.26
C LEU A 115 2.01 -4.90 -1.15
N PRO A 116 1.13 -5.90 -1.25
CA PRO A 116 1.56 -7.30 -1.33
C PRO A 116 2.29 -7.58 -2.64
N GLY A 117 3.19 -8.57 -2.60
CA GLY A 117 4.02 -8.95 -3.75
C GLY A 117 4.88 -7.79 -4.28
N ALA A 118 5.27 -7.85 -5.55
CA ALA A 118 6.12 -6.83 -6.16
C ALA A 118 5.47 -5.43 -6.26
N GLY A 119 4.18 -5.26 -5.93
CA GLY A 119 3.50 -3.97 -6.02
C GLY A 119 3.53 -3.36 -7.42
N GLY A 120 3.53 -4.19 -8.47
CA GLY A 120 3.66 -3.77 -9.87
C GLY A 120 5.10 -3.61 -10.38
N GLY A 121 6.13 -3.88 -9.55
CA GLY A 121 7.54 -3.90 -9.94
C GLY A 121 8.19 -2.52 -10.03
N LEU A 122 9.52 -2.46 -9.96
CA LEU A 122 10.24 -1.18 -9.86
C LEU A 122 10.01 -0.25 -11.07
N ALA A 123 10.25 -0.73 -12.29
CA ALA A 123 10.24 0.13 -13.47
C ALA A 123 8.86 0.75 -13.77
N PRO A 124 7.73 0.01 -13.72
CA PRO A 124 6.40 0.61 -13.88
C PRO A 124 6.08 1.66 -12.82
N ASN A 125 6.54 1.46 -11.57
CA ASN A 125 6.31 2.43 -10.50
C ASN A 125 7.11 3.73 -10.71
N VAL A 126 8.40 3.65 -11.06
CA VAL A 126 9.24 4.82 -11.35
C VAL A 126 8.67 5.62 -12.52
N ASN A 127 8.34 4.96 -13.63
CA ASN A 127 7.83 5.64 -14.82
C ASN A 127 6.42 6.23 -14.60
N ARG A 128 5.60 5.61 -13.75
CA ARG A 128 4.32 6.20 -13.34
C ARG A 128 4.53 7.49 -12.55
N TRP A 129 5.48 7.54 -11.62
CA TRP A 129 5.79 8.76 -10.87
C TRP A 129 6.35 9.86 -11.78
N ARG A 130 7.22 9.51 -12.72
CA ARG A 130 7.71 10.46 -13.75
C ARG A 130 6.59 11.05 -14.58
N LYS A 131 5.65 10.20 -15.03
CA LYS A 131 4.46 10.66 -15.77
C LYS A 131 3.59 11.62 -14.94
N GLN A 132 3.46 11.40 -13.62
CA GLN A 132 2.73 12.34 -12.74
C GLN A 132 3.39 13.72 -12.70
N MET A 133 4.69 13.81 -12.97
CA MET A 133 5.46 15.03 -13.03
C MET A 133 5.59 15.60 -14.46
N GLY A 134 4.91 15.00 -15.44
CA GLY A 134 4.99 15.41 -16.85
C GLY A 134 6.32 15.06 -17.52
N LEU A 135 7.04 14.06 -17.00
CA LEU A 135 8.35 13.65 -17.51
C LEU A 135 8.25 12.36 -18.34
N GLU A 136 9.15 12.24 -19.32
CA GLU A 136 9.32 11.04 -20.13
C GLU A 136 9.76 9.83 -19.30
N ALA A 137 9.38 8.64 -19.74
CA ALA A 137 9.76 7.39 -19.11
C ALA A 137 11.28 7.15 -19.22
N LEU A 138 11.86 6.57 -18.18
CA LEU A 138 13.21 6.03 -18.22
C LEU A 138 13.21 4.61 -18.77
N THR A 139 14.31 4.25 -19.41
CA THR A 139 14.67 2.88 -19.73
C THR A 139 15.01 2.08 -18.48
N GLU A 140 15.00 0.76 -18.58
CA GLU A 140 15.33 -0.12 -17.46
C GLU A 140 16.77 0.07 -16.97
N ALA A 141 17.71 0.30 -17.89
CA ALA A 141 19.12 0.57 -17.55
C ALA A 141 19.27 1.86 -16.73
N GLU A 142 18.57 2.92 -17.11
CA GLU A 142 18.57 4.19 -16.36
C GLU A 142 17.95 4.01 -14.96
N ILE A 143 16.89 3.20 -14.85
CA ILE A 143 16.23 2.92 -13.57
C ILE A 143 17.15 2.12 -12.63
N VAL A 144 17.89 1.15 -13.16
CA VAL A 144 18.88 0.38 -12.38
C VAL A 144 20.00 1.29 -11.86
N ALA A 145 20.40 2.29 -12.65
CA ALA A 145 21.45 3.25 -12.31
C ALA A 145 21.00 4.34 -11.31
N LEU A 146 19.71 4.40 -10.95
CA LEU A 146 19.22 5.36 -9.96
C LEU A 146 19.89 5.13 -8.59
N PRO A 147 20.17 6.22 -7.86
CA PRO A 147 20.76 6.14 -6.52
C PRO A 147 19.91 5.30 -5.57
N LYS A 148 20.53 4.83 -4.48
CA LYS A 148 19.85 4.06 -3.43
C LYS A 148 19.79 4.85 -2.13
N LYS A 149 18.77 4.58 -1.31
CA LYS A 149 18.64 5.07 0.06
C LYS A 149 18.23 3.94 1.01
N PRO A 150 18.70 3.96 2.27
CA PRO A 150 18.33 2.95 3.25
C PRO A 150 16.86 3.08 3.63
N MET A 151 16.18 1.94 3.78
CA MET A 151 14.81 1.84 4.28
C MET A 151 14.57 0.39 4.77
N PHE A 152 14.08 0.20 5.99
CA PHE A 152 13.90 -1.13 6.60
C PHE A 152 15.16 -2.03 6.58
N GLY A 153 16.35 -1.44 6.74
CA GLY A 153 17.63 -2.17 6.68
C GLY A 153 18.02 -2.67 5.29
N MET A 154 17.30 -2.27 4.24
CA MET A 154 17.57 -2.59 2.84
C MET A 154 17.86 -1.33 2.03
N GLU A 155 18.36 -1.49 0.80
CA GLU A 155 18.59 -0.39 -0.14
C GLU A 155 17.42 -0.24 -1.13
N GLY A 156 16.66 0.84 -0.95
CA GLY A 156 15.56 1.21 -1.86
C GLY A 156 16.04 2.10 -3.00
N THR A 157 15.37 2.00 -4.15
CA THR A 157 15.65 2.87 -5.31
C THR A 157 15.12 4.27 -5.04
N PHE A 158 16.00 5.27 -5.08
CA PHE A 158 15.67 6.66 -4.86
C PHE A 158 15.31 7.37 -6.16
N VAL A 159 14.18 8.06 -6.15
CA VAL A 159 13.65 8.86 -7.26
C VAL A 159 13.62 10.31 -6.79
N ASP A 160 14.20 11.19 -7.58
CA ASP A 160 14.21 12.64 -7.36
C ASP A 160 13.93 13.33 -8.69
N VAL A 161 12.77 13.99 -8.78
CA VAL A 161 12.30 14.59 -10.02
C VAL A 161 11.56 15.90 -9.77
N THR A 162 11.76 16.87 -10.66
CA THR A 162 11.03 18.15 -10.68
C THR A 162 10.22 18.25 -11.96
N GLY A 163 9.02 18.79 -11.88
CA GLY A 163 8.12 18.95 -13.03
C GLY A 163 6.75 19.47 -12.66
N THR A 164 5.77 19.20 -13.53
CA THR A 164 4.37 19.63 -13.35
C THR A 164 3.57 18.48 -12.77
N PHE A 165 3.21 18.59 -11.48
CA PHE A 165 2.56 17.52 -10.73
C PHE A 165 1.04 17.49 -10.96
N SER A 166 0.54 16.41 -11.56
CA SER A 166 -0.91 16.21 -11.84
C SER A 166 -1.62 15.28 -10.85
N GLY A 167 -0.90 14.69 -9.89
CA GLY A 167 -1.44 13.74 -8.93
C GLY A 167 -2.00 12.46 -9.55
N MET A 168 -2.74 11.68 -8.76
CA MET A 168 -3.41 10.45 -9.24
C MET A 168 -4.76 10.72 -9.92
N GLY A 169 -5.36 11.90 -9.71
CA GLY A 169 -6.74 12.22 -10.07
C GLY A 169 -6.91 13.06 -11.35
N GLY A 170 -5.83 13.39 -12.06
CA GLY A 170 -5.92 14.15 -13.32
C GLY A 170 -6.41 15.60 -13.16
N GLY A 171 -6.19 16.20 -11.98
CA GLY A 171 -6.47 17.62 -11.75
C GLY A 171 -5.51 18.54 -12.52
N PRO A 172 -5.74 19.86 -12.51
CA PRO A 172 -4.81 20.82 -13.09
C PRO A 172 -3.41 20.62 -12.50
N GLY A 173 -2.42 20.52 -13.38
CA GLY A 173 -1.03 20.30 -13.00
C GLY A 173 -0.48 21.46 -12.17
N LYS A 174 0.27 21.13 -11.12
CA LYS A 174 0.97 22.10 -10.29
C LYS A 174 2.41 22.24 -10.77
N GLU A 175 2.74 23.38 -11.35
CA GLU A 175 4.09 23.65 -11.87
C GLU A 175 5.12 23.83 -10.75
N ASN A 176 6.39 23.62 -11.08
CA ASN A 176 7.52 23.76 -10.15
C ASN A 176 7.36 22.93 -8.87
N TYR A 177 6.82 21.71 -9.01
CA TYR A 177 6.76 20.72 -7.95
C TYR A 177 7.96 19.79 -8.04
N ARG A 178 8.39 19.27 -6.89
CA ARG A 178 9.40 18.23 -6.79
C ARG A 178 8.83 17.02 -6.06
N MET A 179 9.29 15.85 -6.45
CA MET A 179 8.93 14.58 -5.83
C MET A 179 10.20 13.82 -5.46
N LEU A 180 10.29 13.45 -4.19
CA LEU A 180 11.27 12.51 -3.68
C LEU A 180 10.55 11.19 -3.39
N GLY A 181 11.20 10.07 -3.65
CA GLY A 181 10.61 8.79 -3.29
C GLY A 181 11.62 7.67 -3.18
N VAL A 182 11.32 6.70 -2.31
CA VAL A 182 12.10 5.48 -2.14
C VAL A 182 11.20 4.29 -2.41
N ILE A 183 11.62 3.42 -3.32
CA ILE A 183 10.91 2.21 -3.71
C ILE A 183 11.73 1.00 -3.31
N LEU A 184 11.16 0.17 -2.44
CA LEU A 184 11.58 -1.21 -2.23
C LEU A 184 10.53 -2.13 -2.83
N SER A 185 10.92 -3.02 -3.73
CA SER A 185 10.01 -3.95 -4.40
C SER A 185 10.68 -5.32 -4.46
N SER A 186 9.96 -6.33 -4.00
CA SER A 186 10.38 -7.74 -3.97
C SER A 186 9.16 -8.64 -4.19
N ASP A 187 9.37 -9.92 -4.48
CA ASP A 187 8.27 -10.88 -4.66
C ASP A 187 7.42 -11.05 -3.39
N SER A 188 7.97 -10.73 -2.21
CA SER A 188 7.26 -10.81 -0.93
C SER A 188 6.47 -9.55 -0.56
N GLY A 189 6.79 -8.40 -1.15
CA GLY A 189 6.19 -7.13 -0.76
C GLY A 189 6.87 -5.92 -1.38
N ALA A 190 6.12 -4.82 -1.43
CA ALA A 190 6.61 -3.54 -1.91
C ALA A 190 6.26 -2.43 -0.92
N LEU A 191 7.21 -1.52 -0.75
CA LEU A 191 7.18 -0.37 0.13
C LEU A 191 7.49 0.88 -0.68
N PHE A 192 6.66 1.89 -0.50
CA PHE A 192 6.77 3.15 -1.21
C PHE A 192 6.74 4.28 -0.18
N VAL A 193 7.84 5.02 -0.08
CA VAL A 193 7.84 6.32 0.59
C VAL A 193 7.86 7.38 -0.50
N LYS A 194 6.95 8.35 -0.44
CA LYS A 194 6.85 9.41 -1.44
C LYS A 194 6.56 10.74 -0.77
N LEU A 195 7.39 11.73 -1.06
CA LEU A 195 7.26 13.11 -0.64
C LEU A 195 7.04 14.00 -1.86
N THR A 196 6.08 14.92 -1.82
CA THR A 196 5.72 15.79 -2.94
C THR A 196 5.25 17.16 -2.45
N GLY A 197 5.69 18.22 -3.12
CA GLY A 197 5.35 19.59 -2.76
C GLY A 197 6.01 20.61 -3.71
N PRO A 198 5.85 21.92 -3.45
CA PRO A 198 6.62 22.96 -4.15
C PRO A 198 8.12 22.69 -4.08
N SER A 199 8.84 22.93 -5.18
CA SER A 199 10.23 22.49 -5.34
C SER A 199 11.16 23.00 -4.23
N ASP A 200 11.04 24.27 -3.84
CA ASP A 200 11.89 24.87 -2.81
C ASP A 200 11.60 24.30 -1.42
N LEU A 201 10.32 24.05 -1.12
CA LEU A 201 9.91 23.42 0.14
C LEU A 201 10.45 21.98 0.23
N VAL A 202 10.34 21.22 -0.86
CA VAL A 202 10.89 19.85 -0.93
C VAL A 202 12.41 19.85 -0.81
N ALA A 203 13.09 20.82 -1.44
CA ALA A 203 14.53 20.96 -1.31
C ALA A 203 14.95 21.22 0.15
N ALA A 204 14.23 22.08 0.87
CA ALA A 204 14.47 22.32 2.29
C ALA A 204 14.20 21.08 3.17
N GLN A 205 13.34 20.17 2.73
CA GLN A 205 12.96 18.96 3.48
C GLN A 205 13.76 17.70 3.11
N GLN A 206 14.78 17.80 2.23
CA GLN A 206 15.57 16.65 1.80
C GLN A 206 16.21 15.89 2.97
N ALA A 207 16.82 16.60 3.92
CA ALA A 207 17.47 15.96 5.07
C ALA A 207 16.45 15.27 6.00
N ASN A 208 15.27 15.87 6.19
CA ASN A 208 14.19 15.29 6.97
C ASN A 208 13.60 14.04 6.30
N PHE A 209 13.47 14.05 4.97
CA PHE A 209 13.06 12.88 4.19
C PHE A 209 14.05 11.73 4.34
N ASP A 210 15.35 12.02 4.26
CA ASP A 210 16.41 11.03 4.39
C ASP A 210 16.43 10.42 5.80
N ALA A 211 16.30 11.26 6.83
CA ALA A 211 16.19 10.83 8.22
C ALA A 211 14.94 9.96 8.46
N PHE A 212 13.79 10.34 7.88
CA PHE A 212 12.57 9.54 7.96
C PHE A 212 12.77 8.15 7.36
N CYS A 213 13.28 8.06 6.12
CA CYS A 213 13.53 6.78 5.46
C CYS A 213 14.50 5.90 6.27
N ALA A 214 15.55 6.47 6.85
CA ALA A 214 16.52 5.76 7.68
C ALA A 214 15.95 5.31 9.04
N SER A 215 14.95 6.02 9.57
CA SER A 215 14.30 5.69 10.85
C SER A 215 13.36 4.48 10.77
N LEU A 216 12.91 4.12 9.56
CA LEU A 216 11.97 3.01 9.34
C LEU A 216 12.64 1.67 9.64
N GLN A 217 12.19 1.02 10.72
CA GLN A 217 12.74 -0.26 11.17
C GLN A 217 11.64 -1.24 11.55
N PRO A 218 11.77 -2.54 11.22
CA PRO A 218 10.89 -3.57 11.76
C PRO A 218 10.91 -3.56 13.30
N ARG A 219 9.80 -3.98 13.91
CA ARG A 219 9.79 -4.34 15.33
C ARG A 219 10.44 -5.70 15.59
#